data_AF-A0A3D1AAB4-F1
#
_entry.id   AF-A0A3D1AAB4-F1
#
_cell.length_a   1.000
_cell.length_b   1.000
_cell.length_c   1.000
_cell.angle_alpha   90.00
_cell.angle_beta   90.00
_cell.angle_gamma   90.00
#
_symmetry.space_group_name_H-M   'P 1'
#
loop_
_entity.id
_entity.type
_entity.pdbx_description
1 polymer ?
#
loop_
_entity_poly.entity_id
_entity_poly.type
_entity_poly.pdbx_seq_one_letter_code
_entity_poly.pdbx_strand_id
1 'polypeptide(L)'
;MKPTLYLIPVTLGDTEHSRVLPSYNREVILSLTRFIVEDIRTARRFLKKAESSIVIDNLIFTELNEHTSPEVVSAMLAPMDAGESIGV
;
A
#
# COMPACT_ATOMS: atom_id res chain seq x y z
N MET A 1 -15.53 3.38 -10.61
CA MET A 1 -14.29 4.17 -10.44
C MET A 1 -13.22 3.53 -11.32
N LYS A 2 -12.27 4.29 -11.89
CA LYS A 2 -11.17 3.67 -12.64
C LYS A 2 -10.15 3.08 -11.66
N PRO A 3 -9.64 1.87 -11.89
CA PRO A 3 -8.53 1.31 -11.12
C PRO A 3 -7.36 2.28 -11.10
N THR A 4 -6.79 2.52 -9.93
CA THR A 4 -5.71 3.49 -9.74
C THR A 4 -4.57 2.84 -8.97
N LEU A 5 -3.35 3.10 -9.43
CA LEU A 5 -2.13 2.82 -8.70
C LEU A 5 -1.79 4.03 -7.84
N TYR A 6 -1.87 3.88 -6.52
CA TYR A 6 -1.58 4.94 -5.56
C TYR A 6 -0.16 4.80 -5.04
N LEU A 7 0.64 5.85 -5.22
CA LEU A 7 1.93 5.98 -4.53
C LEU A 7 1.67 6.58 -3.15
N ILE A 8 1.88 5.79 -2.11
CA ILE A 8 1.59 6.13 -0.71
C ILE A 8 2.91 6.52 -0.05
N PRO A 9 3.13 7.82 0.23
CA PRO A 9 4.37 8.25 0.85
C PRO A 9 4.49 7.73 2.28
N VAL A 10 5.69 7.33 2.65
CA VAL A 10 6.07 7.01 4.03
C VAL A 10 6.71 8.20 4.72
N THR A 11 6.75 8.18 6.05
CA THR A 11 7.41 9.23 6.83
C THR A 11 8.93 9.10 6.76
N LEU A 12 9.64 10.22 6.65
CA LEU A 12 11.13 10.25 6.66
C LEU A 12 11.75 9.96 8.04
N GLY A 13 10.95 9.97 9.10
CA GLY A 13 11.38 9.74 10.47
C GLY A 13 10.20 9.45 11.40
N ASP A 14 10.45 9.40 12.70
CA ASP A 14 9.40 9.10 13.68
C ASP A 14 8.55 10.33 14.01
N THR A 15 7.67 10.67 13.07
CA THR A 15 6.67 11.72 13.23
C THR A 15 5.27 11.13 13.13
N GLU A 16 4.34 11.65 13.92
CA GLU A 16 2.93 11.28 13.82
C GLU A 16 2.40 11.53 12.41
N HIS A 17 1.74 10.52 11.81
CA HIS A 17 1.29 10.57 10.42
C HIS A 17 0.37 11.76 10.17
N SER A 18 -0.53 12.08 11.10
CA SER A 18 -1.47 13.21 10.98
C SER A 18 -0.80 14.58 10.88
N ARG A 19 0.50 14.70 11.23
CA ARG A 19 1.26 15.95 11.11
C ARG A 19 1.94 16.13 9.77
N VAL A 20 2.12 15.06 9.00
CA VAL A 20 2.95 15.05 7.78
C VAL A 20 2.28 14.43 6.57
N LEU A 21 1.22 13.64 6.76
CA LEU A 21 0.40 13.06 5.72
C LEU A 21 -0.98 13.74 5.70
N PRO A 22 -1.44 14.21 4.53
CA PRO A 22 -2.80 14.69 4.36
C PRO A 22 -3.83 13.61 4.74
N SER A 23 -5.01 14.03 5.24
CA SER A 23 -6.10 13.12 5.61
C SER A 23 -6.53 12.22 4.45
N TYR A 24 -6.44 12.74 3.22
CA TYR A 24 -6.76 12.00 2.00
C TYR A 24 -5.91 10.73 1.81
N ASN A 25 -4.64 10.72 2.25
CA ASN A 25 -3.80 9.53 2.19
C ASN A 25 -4.39 8.39 3.03
N ARG A 26 -4.93 8.71 4.21
CA ARG A 26 -5.61 7.75 5.08
C ARG A 26 -6.89 7.23 4.42
N GLU A 27 -7.67 8.09 3.77
CA GLU A 27 -8.87 7.69 3.04
C GLU A 27 -8.55 6.72 1.90
N VAL A 28 -7.51 7.02 1.12
CA VAL A 28 -7.00 6.12 0.07
C VAL A 28 -6.58 4.78 0.68
N ILE A 29 -5.74 4.78 1.73
CA ILE A 29 -5.30 3.55 2.41
C ILE A 29 -6.48 2.67 2.81
N LEU A 30 -7.54 3.26 3.38
CA LEU A 30 -8.72 2.52 3.85
C LEU A 30 -9.60 1.98 2.72
N SER A 31 -9.46 2.52 1.51
CA SER A 31 -10.17 2.03 0.32
C SER A 31 -9.47 0.84 -0.36
N LEU A 32 -8.23 0.54 0.02
CA LEU A 32 -7.38 -0.44 -0.63
C LEU A 32 -7.33 -1.75 0.16
N THR A 33 -7.31 -2.86 -0.57
CA THR A 33 -7.10 -4.21 -0.02
C THR A 33 -5.80 -4.85 -0.49
N ARG A 34 -5.10 -4.22 -1.44
CA ARG A 34 -3.90 -4.76 -2.09
C ARG A 34 -2.75 -3.77 -2.06
N PHE A 35 -1.59 -4.24 -1.61
CA PHE A 35 -0.39 -3.45 -1.47
C PHE A 35 0.83 -4.16 -2.07
N ILE A 36 1.60 -3.45 -2.88
CA ILE A 36 2.94 -3.86 -3.30
C ILE A 36 3.92 -3.15 -2.38
N VAL A 37 4.82 -3.89 -1.72
CA VAL A 37 5.64 -3.36 -0.63
C VAL A 37 7.07 -3.88 -0.71
N GLU A 38 8.05 -3.08 -0.29
CA GLU A 38 9.45 -3.53 -0.22
C GLU A 38 9.70 -4.49 0.94
N ASP A 39 9.00 -4.27 2.07
CA ASP A 39 9.06 -5.14 3.24
C ASP A 39 7.67 -5.24 3.88
N ILE A 40 7.15 -6.46 3.97
CA ILE A 40 5.80 -6.74 4.48
C ILE A 40 5.65 -6.31 5.95
N ARG A 41 6.72 -6.43 6.75
CA ARG A 41 6.66 -6.18 8.20
C ARG A 41 6.54 -4.69 8.49
N THR A 42 7.30 -3.86 7.79
CA THR A 42 7.29 -2.40 7.91
C THR A 42 6.00 -1.82 7.35
N ALA A 43 5.52 -2.32 6.20
CA ALA A 43 4.24 -1.89 5.62
C ALA A 43 3.06 -2.17 6.56
N ARG A 44 2.99 -3.37 7.16
CA ARG A 44 1.95 -3.70 8.16
C ARG A 44 1.96 -2.73 9.35
N ARG A 45 3.16 -2.37 9.83
CA ARG A 45 3.31 -1.41 10.92
C ARG A 45 2.87 0.00 10.50
N PHE A 46 3.24 0.44 9.31
CA PHE A 46 2.83 1.72 8.75
C PHE A 46 1.31 1.81 8.65
N LEU A 47 0.65 0.79 8.08
CA LEU A 47 -0.81 0.74 7.96
C LEU A 47 -1.49 0.79 9.33
N LYS A 48 -0.99 0.02 10.31
CA LYS A 48 -1.52 0.06 11.69
C LYS A 48 -1.31 1.40 12.39
N LYS A 49 -0.22 2.11 12.12
CA LYS A 49 0.02 3.47 12.64
C LYS A 49 -0.84 4.52 11.93
N ALA A 50 -1.12 4.33 10.64
CA ALA A 50 -2.01 5.18 9.86
C ALA A 50 -3.48 5.02 10.28
N GLU A 51 -3.93 3.79 10.52
CA GLU A 51 -5.25 3.50 11.04
C GLU A 51 -5.27 2.16 11.82
N SER A 52 -5.55 2.27 13.13
CA SER A 52 -5.54 1.13 14.05
C SER A 52 -6.61 0.07 13.74
N SER A 53 -7.75 0.48 13.17
CA SER A 53 -8.88 -0.39 12.84
C SER A 53 -8.65 -1.30 11.62
N ILE A 54 -7.58 -1.10 10.84
CA ILE A 54 -7.25 -1.95 9.69
C ILE A 54 -7.05 -3.41 10.14
N VAL A 55 -7.76 -4.35 9.52
CA VAL A 55 -7.55 -5.78 9.73
C VAL A 55 -6.52 -6.28 8.72
N ILE A 56 -5.27 -6.46 9.16
CA ILE A 56 -4.14 -6.81 8.29
C ILE A 56 -4.36 -8.12 7.53
N ASP A 57 -5.06 -9.08 8.14
CA ASP A 57 -5.32 -10.39 7.52
C ASP A 57 -6.31 -10.31 6.35
N ASN A 58 -7.04 -9.19 6.21
CA ASN A 58 -7.90 -8.93 5.05
C ASN A 58 -7.14 -8.30 3.87
N LEU A 59 -5.85 -7.98 4.05
CA LEU A 59 -5.03 -7.32 3.03
C LEU A 59 -4.13 -8.33 2.31
N ILE A 60 -3.96 -8.11 1.02
CA ILE A 60 -3.04 -8.88 0.18
C ILE A 60 -1.77 -8.06 -0.03
N PHE A 61 -0.64 -8.64 0.35
CA PHE A 61 0.68 -8.04 0.15
C PHE A 61 1.44 -8.80 -0.93
N THR A 62 2.13 -8.06 -1.79
CA THR A 62 3.11 -8.60 -2.72
C THR A 62 4.43 -7.88 -2.49
N GLU A 63 5.49 -8.66 -2.26
CA GLU A 63 6.80 -8.10 -2.00
C GLU A 63 7.52 -7.76 -3.30
N LEU A 64 8.06 -6.54 -3.40
CA LEU A 64 8.88 -6.05 -4.50
C LEU A 64 10.31 -5.83 -4.00
N ASN A 65 11.27 -6.56 -4.55
CA ASN A 65 12.68 -6.47 -4.16
C ASN A 65 13.62 -6.51 -5.39
N GLU A 66 14.92 -6.34 -5.15
CA GLU A 66 15.97 -6.28 -6.18
C GLU A 66 16.11 -7.53 -7.07
N HIS A 67 15.52 -8.65 -6.65
CA HIS A 67 15.50 -9.90 -7.42
C HIS A 67 14.19 -10.10 -8.21
N THR A 68 13.25 -9.16 -8.10
CA THR A 68 11.97 -9.22 -8.82
C THR A 68 12.19 -8.85 -10.29
N SER A 69 11.88 -9.77 -11.20
CA SER A 69 12.04 -9.51 -12.63
C SER A 69 10.96 -8.55 -13.16
N PRO A 70 11.22 -7.81 -14.25
CA PRO A 70 10.23 -6.91 -14.85
C PRO A 70 8.91 -7.59 -15.25
N GLU A 71 8.97 -8.87 -15.65
CA GLU A 71 7.79 -9.66 -15.97
C GLU A 71 6.93 -9.91 -14.72
N VAL A 72 7.57 -10.15 -13.57
CA VAL A 72 6.87 -10.32 -12.29
C VAL A 72 6.26 -9.00 -11.83
N VAL A 73 6.96 -7.85 -12.00
CA VAL A 73 6.40 -6.52 -11.71
C VAL A 73 5.10 -6.29 -12.48
N SER A 74 5.09 -6.63 -13.77
CA SER A 74 3.88 -6.51 -14.60
C SER A 74 2.73 -7.38 -14.07
N ALA A 75 3.04 -8.59 -13.61
CA ALA A 75 2.05 -9.49 -13.01
C ALA A 75 1.46 -8.95 -11.68
N MET A 76 2.21 -8.15 -10.92
CA MET A 76 1.69 -7.51 -9.69
C MET A 76 0.55 -6.52 -9.98
N LEU A 77 0.52 -5.93 -11.17
CA LEU A 77 -0.49 -4.96 -11.60
C LEU A 77 -1.73 -5.60 -12.22
N ALA A 78 -1.71 -6.90 -12.55
CA ALA A 78 -2.83 -7.61 -13.15
C ALA A 78 -4.19 -7.45 -12.41
N PRO A 79 -4.26 -7.31 -11.07
CA PRO A 79 -5.53 -7.05 -10.38
C PRO A 79 -6.22 -5.75 -10.81
N MET A 80 -5.48 -4.78 -11.37
CA MET A 80 -6.06 -3.55 -11.91
C MET A 80 -6.97 -3.82 -13.11
N ASP A 81 -6.69 -4.85 -13.91
CA ASP A 81 -7.55 -5.26 -15.02
C ASP A 81 -8.91 -5.80 -14.53
N ALA A 82 -8.95 -6.30 -13.29
CA ALA A 82 -10.16 -6.77 -12.62
C ALA A 82 -10.94 -5.66 -11.88
N GLY A 83 -10.48 -4.41 -11.95
CA GLY A 83 -11.14 -3.29 -11.29
C GLY A 83 -10.54 -2.87 -9.94
N GLU A 84 -9.53 -3.58 -9.45
CA GLU A 84 -8.95 -3.34 -8.12
C GLU A 84 -7.90 -2.22 -8.13
N SER A 85 -7.96 -1.31 -7.16
CA SER A 85 -6.89 -0.32 -6.97
C SER A 85 -5.78 -0.89 -6.09
N ILE A 86 -4.56 -0.42 -6.30
CA ILE A 86 -3.35 -0.95 -5.65
C ILE A 86 -2.61 0.21 -4.96
N GLY A 87 -2.12 -0.03 -3.74
CA GLY A 87 -1.18 0.86 -3.05
C GLY A 87 0.25 0.39 -3.22
N VAL A 88 1.17 1.34 -3.45
CA VAL A 88 2.63 1.15 -3.41
C VAL A 88 3.20 2.08 -2.37
#